data_AF-X1CW38-F1
#
_entry.id   AF-X1CW38-F1
#
_cell.length_a   1.000
_cell.length_b   1.000
_cell.length_c   1.000
_cell.angle_alpha   90.00
_cell.angle_beta   90.00
_cell.angle_gamma   90.00
#
_symmetry.space_group_name_H-M   'P 1'
#
loop_
_entity.id
_entity.type
_entity.pdbx_description
1 polymer ?
#
loop_
_entity_poly.entity_id
_entity_poly.type
_entity_poly.pdbx_seq_one_letter_code
_entity_poly.pdbx_strand_id
1 'polypeptide(L)'
;IRPYPAEELREFFKDKEDIIVFDRDIGYGYEGTLSYELKAALYGLKNRPNIKGFIVGLGGRDVKTEQIISGVYKALDEFKKGIFTNKTDFLGLRLEELEDYDEETYFKGG
;
A
#
# COMPACT_ATOMS: atom_id res chain seq x y z
N ILE A 1 5.64 4.53 13.61
CA ILE A 1 5.75 4.05 15.02
C ILE A 1 7.23 3.86 15.34
N ARG A 2 7.72 4.35 16.48
CA ARG A 2 9.13 4.26 16.87
C ARG A 2 9.28 3.96 18.38
N PRO A 3 10.24 3.10 18.79
CA PRO A 3 11.07 2.23 17.93
C PRO A 3 10.21 1.26 17.11
N TYR A 4 10.67 0.86 15.92
CA TYR A 4 9.89 -0.03 15.04
C TYR A 4 10.03 -1.50 15.52
N PRO A 5 8.93 -2.22 15.82
CA PRO A 5 8.98 -3.54 16.47
C PRO A 5 9.20 -4.68 15.46
N ALA A 6 10.39 -4.73 14.85
CA ALA A 6 10.67 -5.66 13.76
C ALA A 6 10.64 -7.14 14.21
N GLU A 7 11.12 -7.45 15.41
CA GLU A 7 11.18 -8.82 15.93
C GLU A 7 9.79 -9.36 16.26
N GLU A 8 8.97 -8.55 16.92
CA GLU A 8 7.60 -8.92 17.30
C GLU A 8 6.71 -9.10 16.07
N LEU A 9 6.83 -8.21 15.07
CA LEU A 9 6.08 -8.34 13.82
C LEU A 9 6.53 -9.60 13.04
N ARG A 10 7.84 -9.89 13.03
CA ARG A 10 8.36 -11.11 12.40
C ARG A 10 7.78 -12.36 13.05
N GLU A 11 7.80 -12.43 14.37
CA GLU A 11 7.24 -13.57 15.10
C GLU A 11 5.72 -13.69 14.89
N PHE A 12 4.99 -12.58 14.89
CA PHE A 12 3.55 -12.57 14.70
C PHE A 12 3.12 -13.00 13.29
N PHE A 13 3.88 -12.60 12.26
CA PHE A 13 3.52 -12.81 10.86
C PHE A 13 4.17 -14.01 10.18
N LYS A 14 5.07 -14.75 10.85
CA LYS A 14 5.85 -15.85 10.23
C LYS A 14 5.04 -16.98 9.60
N ASP A 15 3.80 -17.17 10.06
CA ASP A 15 2.89 -18.24 9.60
C ASP A 15 1.63 -17.68 8.90
N LYS A 16 1.66 -16.42 8.46
CA LYS A 16 0.57 -15.82 7.68
C LYS A 16 0.83 -15.99 6.18
N GLU A 17 -0.24 -16.20 5.44
CA GLU A 17 -0.18 -16.31 3.97
C GLU A 17 -0.18 -14.93 3.32
N ASP A 18 -1.10 -14.06 3.76
CA ASP A 18 -1.36 -12.77 3.13
C ASP A 18 -1.45 -11.66 4.20
N ILE A 19 -0.89 -10.49 3.87
CA ILE A 19 -0.98 -9.26 4.66
C ILE A 19 -1.39 -8.11 3.75
N ILE A 20 -2.38 -7.36 4.19
CA ILE A 20 -2.89 -6.18 3.49
C ILE A 20 -2.67 -4.98 4.39
N VAL A 21 -1.94 -3.98 3.88
CA VAL A 21 -1.53 -2.79 4.63
C VAL A 21 -2.24 -1.57 4.05
N PHE A 22 -2.83 -0.75 4.92
CA PHE A 22 -3.43 0.53 4.56
C PHE A 22 -2.67 1.66 5.26
N ASP A 23 -1.96 2.45 4.47
CA ASP A 23 -1.20 3.61 4.93
C ASP A 23 -2.00 4.90 4.71
N ARG A 24 -1.90 5.84 5.67
CA ARG A 24 -2.43 7.21 5.54
C ARG A 24 -1.36 8.22 5.16
N ASP A 25 -0.21 7.72 4.73
CA ASP A 25 0.95 8.48 4.32
C ASP A 25 1.58 7.87 3.07
N ILE A 26 2.52 8.59 2.49
CA ILE A 26 3.29 8.16 1.33
C ILE A 26 4.77 8.44 1.57
N GLY A 27 5.61 7.42 1.40
CA GLY A 27 7.02 7.63 1.13
C GLY A 27 7.16 8.13 -0.31
N TYR A 28 7.55 9.39 -0.49
CA TYR A 28 7.64 10.00 -1.83
C TYR A 28 8.47 9.14 -2.80
N GLY A 29 7.91 8.88 -3.98
CA GLY A 29 8.51 8.02 -5.01
C GLY A 29 8.47 6.52 -4.71
N TYR A 30 7.77 6.10 -3.66
CA TYR A 30 7.70 4.71 -3.23
C TYR A 30 6.29 4.33 -2.74
N GLU A 31 6.19 3.55 -1.66
CA GLU A 31 4.95 3.09 -1.05
C GLU A 31 4.68 3.74 0.31
N GLY A 32 3.58 3.35 0.96
CA GLY A 32 3.28 3.79 2.33
C GLY A 32 4.32 3.32 3.35
N THR A 33 4.55 4.12 4.40
CA THR A 33 5.64 3.88 5.36
C THR A 33 5.52 2.53 6.07
N LEU A 34 4.33 2.16 6.52
CA LEU A 34 4.13 0.89 7.22
C LEU A 34 4.33 -0.29 6.27
N SER A 35 3.92 -0.15 5.00
CA SER A 35 4.06 -1.22 4.01
C SER A 35 5.52 -1.59 3.78
N TYR A 36 6.40 -0.62 3.54
CA TYR A 36 7.80 -0.93 3.28
C TYR A 36 8.57 -1.34 4.53
N GLU A 37 8.27 -0.75 5.69
CA GLU A 37 8.91 -1.15 6.95
C GLU A 37 8.55 -2.60 7.30
N LEU A 38 7.30 -3.00 7.06
CA LEU A 38 6.85 -4.37 7.28
C LEU A 38 7.51 -5.35 6.32
N LYS A 39 7.57 -5.01 5.02
CA LYS A 39 8.30 -5.83 4.03
C LYS A 39 9.76 -6.00 4.40
N ALA A 40 10.43 -4.95 4.89
CA ALA A 40 11.80 -5.01 5.36
C ALA A 40 11.95 -5.90 6.60
N ALA A 41 11.05 -5.77 7.58
CA ALA A 41 11.08 -6.59 8.80
C ALA A 41 10.83 -8.09 8.53
N LEU A 42 10.00 -8.41 7.54
CA LEU A 42 9.68 -9.78 7.13
C LEU A 42 10.64 -10.34 6.07
N TYR A 43 11.60 -9.55 5.60
CA TYR A 43 12.59 -9.99 4.61
C TYR A 43 13.41 -11.18 5.13
N GLY A 44 13.59 -12.20 4.30
CA GLY A 44 14.35 -13.41 4.65
C GLY A 44 13.59 -14.45 5.47
N LEU A 45 12.30 -14.24 5.77
CA LEU A 45 11.44 -15.34 6.26
C LEU A 45 11.30 -16.43 5.18
N LYS A 46 11.43 -17.70 5.57
CA LYS A 46 11.30 -18.84 4.65
C LYS A 46 9.92 -18.89 3.99
N ASN A 47 8.87 -18.70 4.78
CA ASN A 47 7.48 -18.64 4.35
C ASN A 47 7.00 -17.19 4.49
N ARG A 48 7.59 -16.27 3.72
CA ARG A 48 7.23 -14.85 3.80
C ARG A 48 5.80 -14.65 3.27
N PRO A 49 4.90 -13.97 4.01
CA PRO A 49 3.57 -13.64 3.51
C PRO A 49 3.63 -12.77 2.26
N ASN A 50 2.59 -12.86 1.44
CA ASN A 50 2.32 -11.89 0.38
C ASN A 50 1.89 -10.58 1.03
N ILE A 51 2.40 -9.45 0.54
CA ILE A 51 2.12 -8.15 1.15
C ILE A 51 1.67 -7.17 0.07
N LYS A 52 0.47 -6.64 0.24
CA LYS A 52 -0.09 -5.58 -0.61
C LYS A 52 -0.34 -4.31 0.20
N GLY A 53 0.17 -3.18 -0.28
CA GLY A 53 -0.03 -1.86 0.31
C GLY A 53 -1.04 -1.02 -0.46
N PHE A 54 -1.85 -0.27 0.28
CA PHE A 54 -2.78 0.74 -0.24
C PHE A 54 -2.54 2.07 0.47
N ILE A 55 -2.64 3.17 -0.25
CA ILE A 55 -2.70 4.52 0.33
C ILE A 55 -4.17 4.94 0.41
N VAL A 56 -4.59 5.37 1.60
CA VAL A 56 -5.96 5.82 1.89
C VAL A 56 -5.93 7.19 2.56
N GLY A 57 -7.02 7.96 2.43
CA GLY A 57 -7.18 9.22 3.18
C GLY A 57 -6.18 10.33 2.82
N LEU A 58 -5.51 10.22 1.66
CA LEU A 58 -4.53 11.19 1.21
C LEU A 58 -5.15 12.61 1.16
N GLY A 59 -4.45 13.58 1.74
CA GLY A 59 -4.92 14.97 1.83
C GLY A 59 -6.00 15.19 2.91
N GLY A 60 -6.07 14.35 3.93
CA GLY A 60 -7.04 14.48 5.03
C GLY A 60 -8.45 14.04 4.65
N ARG A 61 -8.60 13.28 3.57
CA ARG A 61 -9.90 12.73 3.13
C ARG A 61 -10.39 11.66 4.09
N ASP A 62 -11.71 11.53 4.20
CA ASP A 62 -12.32 10.44 4.95
C ASP A 62 -12.00 9.09 4.33
N VAL A 63 -11.69 8.12 5.18
CA VAL A 63 -11.51 6.71 4.80
C VAL A 63 -12.81 5.98 5.04
N LYS A 64 -13.49 5.64 3.94
CA LYS A 64 -14.80 4.97 3.98
C LYS A 64 -14.63 3.46 4.07
N THR A 65 -15.59 2.79 4.72
CA THR A 65 -15.61 1.33 4.86
C THR A 65 -15.53 0.63 3.49
N GLU A 66 -16.20 1.18 2.47
CA GLU A 66 -16.21 0.62 1.12
C GLU A 66 -14.83 0.65 0.46
N GLN A 67 -13.99 1.65 0.79
CA GLN A 67 -12.61 1.73 0.31
C GLN A 67 -11.77 0.59 0.91
N ILE A 68 -11.90 0.33 2.21
CA ILE A 68 -11.17 -0.77 2.85
C ILE A 68 -11.63 -2.12 2.28
N ILE A 69 -12.95 -2.33 2.15
CA ILE A 69 -13.52 -3.56 1.60
C ILE A 69 -13.03 -3.81 0.17
N SER A 70 -13.07 -2.79 -0.69
CA SER A 70 -12.61 -2.90 -2.09
C SER A 70 -11.10 -3.17 -2.17
N GLY A 71 -10.29 -2.52 -1.34
CA GLY A 71 -8.86 -2.82 -1.23
C GLY A 71 -8.59 -4.27 -0.83
N VAL A 72 -9.33 -4.79 0.14
CA VAL A 72 -9.21 -6.20 0.56
C VAL A 72 -9.55 -7.16 -0.58
N TYR A 73 -10.70 -6.98 -1.24
CA TYR A 73 -11.08 -7.86 -2.35
C TYR A 73 -10.10 -7.80 -3.51
N LYS A 74 -9.58 -6.61 -3.84
CA LYS A 74 -8.56 -6.45 -4.88
C LYS A 74 -7.27 -7.21 -4.52
N ALA A 75 -6.77 -7.07 -3.30
CA ALA A 75 -5.58 -7.78 -2.86
C ALA A 75 -5.77 -9.31 -2.91
N LEU A 76 -6.91 -9.82 -2.44
CA LEU A 76 -7.22 -11.25 -2.48
C LEU A 76 -7.32 -11.79 -3.92
N ASP A 77 -7.87 -11.01 -4.86
CA ASP A 77 -7.89 -11.36 -6.28
C ASP A 77 -6.47 -11.37 -6.89
N GLU A 78 -5.64 -10.38 -6.57
CA GLU A 78 -4.23 -10.34 -7.00
C GLU A 78 -3.44 -11.54 -6.46
N PHE A 79 -3.59 -11.88 -5.18
CA PHE A 79 -2.92 -13.04 -4.57
C PHE A 79 -3.36 -14.35 -5.21
N LYS A 80 -4.66 -14.56 -5.47
CA LYS A 80 -5.18 -15.74 -6.18
C LYS A 80 -4.59 -15.88 -7.59
N LYS A 81 -4.28 -14.76 -8.25
CA LYS A 81 -3.68 -14.73 -9.59
C LYS A 81 -2.15 -14.81 -9.57
N GLY A 82 -1.52 -14.85 -8.39
CA GLY A 82 -0.06 -14.84 -8.26
C GLY A 82 0.58 -13.50 -8.65
N ILE A 83 -0.17 -12.40 -8.56
CA ILE A 83 0.33 -11.05 -8.86
C ILE A 83 0.98 -10.48 -7.60
N PHE A 84 2.31 -10.34 -7.64
CA PHE A 84 3.11 -9.78 -6.55
C PHE A 84 3.83 -8.53 -7.04
N THR A 85 3.47 -7.36 -6.49
CA THR A 85 4.00 -6.07 -6.93
C THR A 85 4.25 -5.14 -5.76
N ASN A 86 5.24 -4.26 -5.90
CA ASN A 86 5.45 -3.10 -5.03
C ASN A 86 4.60 -1.89 -5.46
N LYS A 87 3.82 -2.00 -6.55
CA LYS A 87 2.91 -0.94 -6.97
C LYS A 87 1.85 -0.74 -5.89
N THR A 88 1.82 0.49 -5.37
CA THR A 88 0.84 0.93 -4.40
C THR A 88 -0.38 1.48 -5.11
N ASP A 89 -1.55 1.06 -4.65
CA ASP A 89 -2.83 1.57 -5.14
C ASP A 89 -3.34 2.66 -4.20
N PHE A 90 -3.89 3.71 -4.78
CA PHE A 90 -4.46 4.83 -4.04
C PHE A 90 -5.98 4.72 -4.04
N LEU A 91 -6.59 4.70 -2.87
CA LEU A 91 -8.03 4.56 -2.69
C LEU A 91 -8.64 5.87 -2.19
N GLY A 92 -9.81 6.22 -2.74
CA GLY A 92 -10.53 7.43 -2.34
C GLY A 92 -10.02 8.73 -2.95
N LEU A 93 -9.17 8.65 -3.97
CA LEU A 93 -8.87 9.79 -4.83
C LEU A 93 -10.04 10.02 -5.80
N ARG A 94 -10.18 11.26 -6.26
CA ARG A 94 -11.12 11.65 -7.31
C ARG A 94 -10.34 12.01 -8.56
N LEU A 95 -9.71 11.01 -9.16
CA LEU A 95 -8.86 11.21 -10.34
C LEU A 95 -9.69 11.59 -11.57
N GLU A 96 -10.97 11.26 -11.58
CA GLU A 96 -11.97 11.71 -12.55
C GLU A 96 -12.14 13.24 -12.57
N GLU A 97 -11.86 13.95 -11.48
CA GLU A 97 -11.86 15.43 -11.47
C GLU A 97 -10.62 16.01 -12.19
N LEU A 98 -9.68 15.17 -12.60
CA LEU A 98 -8.45 15.52 -13.30
C LEU A 98 -8.48 15.05 -14.77
N GLU A 99 -9.64 14.79 -15.36
CA GLU A 99 -9.75 14.38 -16.77
C GLU A 99 -9.10 15.39 -17.75
N ASP A 100 -9.06 16.67 -17.36
CA ASP A 100 -8.44 17.75 -18.14
C ASP A 100 -6.92 17.90 -17.88
N TYR A 101 -6.35 17.08 -16.98
CA TYR A 101 -4.95 17.18 -16.57
C TYR A 101 -4.04 16.47 -17.57
N ASP A 102 -3.19 17.24 -18.24
CA ASP A 102 -2.12 16.76 -19.10
C ASP A 102 -0.76 17.06 -18.45
N GLU A 103 -0.04 16.01 -18.01
CA GLU A 103 1.31 16.12 -17.43
C GLU A 103 2.29 16.84 -18.36
N GLU A 104 2.12 16.73 -19.68
CA GLU A 104 2.99 17.40 -20.66
C GLU A 104 2.87 18.92 -20.63
N THR A 105 1.76 19.47 -20.10
CA THR A 105 1.55 20.92 -20.01
C THR A 105 2.29 21.56 -18.84
N TYR A 106 2.57 20.80 -17.77
CA TYR A 106 3.18 21.32 -16.54
C TYR A 106 4.71 21.40 -16.58
N PHE A 107 5.38 20.51 -17.33
CA PHE A 107 6.84 20.48 -17.41
C PHE A 107 7.44 21.31 -18.56
N LYS A 108 6.61 21.98 -19.38
CA LYS A 108 7.06 22.82 -20.51
C LYS A 108 7.66 24.17 -20.11
N GLY A 109 7.83 24.45 -18.82
CA GLY A 109 8.30 25.73 -18.28
C GLY A 109 9.71 25.75 -17.69
N GLY A 110 10.59 24.80 -18.05
CA GLY A 110 11.98 24.72 -17.59
C GLY A 110 13.00 25.06 -18.67
#